data_AF-A0A537PCV6-F1
#
_entry.id   AF-A0A537PCV6-F1
#
_cell.length_a   1.000
_cell.length_b   1.000
_cell.length_c   1.000
_cell.angle_alpha   90.00
_cell.angle_beta   90.00
_cell.angle_gamma   90.00
#
_symmetry.space_group_name_H-M   'P 1'
#
loop_
_entity.id
_entity.type
_entity.pdbx_description
1 polymer ?
#
loop_
_entity_poly.entity_id
_entity_poly.type
_entity_poly.pdbx_seq_one_letter_code
_entity_poly.pdbx_strand_id
1 'polypeptide(L)'
;MAVNLKSPNLGPRVSIIDHEGNLLSRFGDPHASLGPTGFIGPHGMCADSRGDLYVGEVSWTLWPGAFPGEPRPENIRCFRKFEKVH
;
A
#
# COMPACT_ATOMS: atom_id res chain seq x y z
N MET A 1 -8.08 12.81 0.65
CA MET A 1 -8.51 14.16 0.22
C MET A 1 -8.15 14.35 -1.25
N ALA A 2 -9.00 14.99 -2.05
CA ALA A 2 -8.78 15.16 -3.49
C ALA A 2 -7.41 15.79 -3.84
N VAL A 3 -6.91 16.69 -2.98
CA VAL A 3 -5.62 17.38 -3.15
C VAL A 3 -4.41 16.46 -3.13
N ASN A 4 -4.48 15.30 -2.46
CA ASN A 4 -3.34 14.38 -2.35
C ASN A 4 -3.37 13.28 -3.42
N LEU A 5 -4.49 13.10 -4.12
CA LEU A 5 -4.69 11.96 -5.03
C LEU A 5 -3.67 11.95 -6.18
N LYS A 6 -3.41 13.13 -6.73
CA LYS A 6 -2.51 13.33 -7.88
C LYS A 6 -1.08 13.70 -7.48
N SER A 7 -0.79 13.79 -6.18
CA SER A 7 0.53 14.14 -5.70
C SER A 7 1.40 12.89 -5.56
N PRO A 8 2.50 12.77 -6.32
CA PRO A 8 3.31 11.56 -6.31
C PRO A 8 3.94 11.37 -4.92
N ASN A 9 4.03 10.11 -4.48
CA ASN A 9 4.60 9.74 -3.19
C ASN A 9 3.86 10.32 -1.96
N LEU A 10 2.65 10.87 -2.13
CA LEU A 10 1.67 11.05 -1.03
C LEU A 10 0.67 9.88 -0.96
N GLY A 11 0.78 8.94 -1.89
CA GLY A 11 -0.06 7.75 -2.00
C GLY A 11 0.19 6.68 -0.94
N PRO A 12 -0.62 5.61 -1.00
CA PRO A 12 -0.54 4.48 -0.08
C PRO A 12 0.78 3.73 -0.24
N ARG A 13 1.56 3.65 0.85
CA ARG A 13 2.90 3.05 0.84
C ARG A 13 3.25 2.40 2.18
N VAL A 14 4.27 1.56 2.15
CA VAL A 14 4.99 1.09 3.34
C VAL A 14 6.45 1.54 3.19
N SER A 15 7.05 2.07 4.25
CA SER A 15 8.47 2.45 4.26
C SER A 15 9.19 1.68 5.35
N ILE A 16 10.37 1.16 5.03
CA ILE A 16 11.31 0.55 5.97
C ILE A 16 12.35 1.62 6.29
N ILE A 17 12.52 1.92 7.57
CA ILE A 17 13.48 2.90 8.08
C ILE A 17 14.37 2.23 9.13
N ASP A 18 15.60 2.71 9.29
CA ASP A 18 16.45 2.29 10.41
C ASP A 18 16.13 3.04 11.71
N HIS A 19 16.87 2.72 12.77
CA HIS A 19 16.68 3.33 14.10
C HIS A 19 17.09 4.81 14.18
N GLU A 20 17.86 5.30 13.20
CA GLU A 20 18.24 6.71 13.08
C GLU A 20 17.22 7.50 12.24
N GLY A 21 16.25 6.82 11.64
CA GLY A 21 15.22 7.40 10.79
C GLY A 21 15.61 7.47 9.31
N ASN A 22 16.74 6.88 8.90
CA ASN A 22 17.12 6.83 7.49
C ASN A 22 16.20 5.87 6.74
N LEU A 23 15.79 6.26 5.53
CA LEU A 23 14.97 5.42 4.67
C LEU A 23 15.82 4.30 4.04
N LEU A 24 15.51 3.05 4.38
CA LEU A 24 16.16 1.87 3.80
C LEU A 24 15.46 1.40 2.52
N SER A 25 14.12 1.39 2.53
CA SER A 25 13.34 0.95 1.37
C SER A 25 11.88 1.43 1.43
N ARG A 26 11.17 1.35 0.31
CA ARG A 26 9.76 1.70 0.19
C ARG A 26 9.03 0.78 -0.77
N PHE A 27 7.83 0.37 -0.37
CA PHE A 27 6.87 -0.38 -1.18
C PHE A 27 5.65 0.49 -1.48
N GLY A 28 5.03 0.28 -2.64
CA GLY A 28 3.92 1.07 -3.12
C GLY A 28 4.30 1.90 -4.35
N ASP A 29 3.32 2.08 -5.23
CA ASP A 29 3.45 2.95 -6.38
C ASP A 29 3.33 4.42 -5.94
N PRO A 30 3.74 5.38 -6.78
CA PRO A 30 3.58 6.80 -6.46
C PRO A 30 2.14 7.23 -6.13
N HIS A 31 1.14 6.48 -6.62
CA HIS A 31 -0.29 6.69 -6.42
C HIS A 31 -1.01 5.38 -6.06
N ALA A 32 -2.29 5.49 -5.69
CA ALA A 32 -3.14 4.31 -5.52
C ALA A 32 -3.20 3.51 -6.82
N SER A 33 -2.99 2.19 -6.75
CA SER A 33 -2.82 1.35 -7.94
C SER A 33 -3.15 -0.11 -7.63
N LEU A 34 -3.72 -0.79 -8.63
CA LEU A 34 -3.94 -2.24 -8.63
C LEU A 34 -2.72 -3.04 -9.09
N GLY A 35 -1.66 -2.36 -9.52
CA GLY A 35 -0.43 -2.98 -10.02
C GLY A 35 0.24 -3.91 -9.01
N PRO A 36 1.22 -4.73 -9.43
CA PRO A 36 1.88 -5.70 -8.55
C PRO A 36 2.48 -5.05 -7.29
N THR A 37 3.04 -3.85 -7.43
CA THR A 37 3.68 -3.06 -6.37
C THR A 37 2.74 -2.04 -5.72
N GLY A 38 1.66 -1.64 -6.41
CA GLY A 38 0.73 -0.61 -5.97
C GLY A 38 -0.16 -1.00 -4.79
N PHE A 39 -0.41 -0.08 -3.88
CA PHE A 39 -1.42 -0.19 -2.82
C PHE A 39 -2.63 0.69 -3.13
N ILE A 40 -3.76 0.44 -2.47
CA ILE A 40 -4.90 1.37 -2.46
C ILE A 40 -5.05 2.01 -1.08
N GLY A 41 -5.11 1.19 -0.03
CA GLY A 41 -5.37 1.68 1.32
C GLY A 41 -4.82 0.75 2.42
N PRO A 42 -3.49 0.60 2.56
CA PRO A 42 -2.89 -0.23 3.59
C PRO A 42 -3.20 0.38 4.97
N HIS A 43 -3.76 -0.42 5.88
CA HIS A 43 -4.20 0.04 7.21
C HIS A 43 -3.81 -0.93 8.33
N GLY A 44 -3.52 -2.19 8.01
CA GLY A 44 -2.98 -3.16 8.96
C GLY A 44 -1.67 -3.71 8.45
N MET A 45 -0.70 -3.92 9.35
CA MET A 45 0.54 -4.63 9.01
C MET A 45 1.08 -5.40 10.21
N CYS A 46 1.72 -6.54 9.94
CA CYS A 46 2.51 -7.27 10.93
C CYS A 46 3.71 -7.94 10.25
N ALA A 47 4.71 -8.29 11.06
CA ALA A 47 5.84 -9.10 10.63
C ALA A 47 5.88 -10.42 11.42
N ASP A 48 6.38 -11.48 10.83
CA ASP A 48 6.60 -12.76 11.51
C ASP A 48 8.08 -12.98 11.89
N SER A 49 8.38 -14.12 12.52
CA SER A 49 9.73 -14.49 12.97
C SER A 49 10.70 -14.80 11.82
N ARG A 50 10.21 -15.02 10.60
CA ARG A 50 11.04 -15.16 9.40
C ARG A 50 11.42 -13.80 8.80
N GLY A 51 10.79 -12.73 9.29
CA GLY A 51 10.92 -11.38 8.75
C GLY A 51 10.02 -11.13 7.54
N ASP A 52 9.05 -12.01 7.27
CA ASP A 52 8.04 -11.77 6.24
C ASP A 52 7.08 -10.68 6.73
N LEU A 53 6.61 -9.84 5.80
CA LEU A 53 5.70 -8.74 6.08
C LEU A 53 4.31 -9.03 5.51
N TYR A 54 3.28 -8.82 6.33
CA TYR A 54 1.89 -8.99 5.95
C TYR A 54 1.21 -7.63 6.00
N VAL A 55 0.49 -7.26 4.94
CA VAL A 55 -0.19 -5.97 4.83
C VAL A 55 -1.65 -6.18 4.44
N GLY A 56 -2.54 -5.70 5.30
CA GLY A 56 -3.98 -5.63 5.07
C GLY A 56 -4.39 -4.25 4.55
N GLU A 57 -5.26 -4.23 3.56
CA GLU A 57 -5.75 -3.04 2.90
C GLU A 57 -7.27 -2.93 3.03
N VAL A 58 -7.77 -1.70 3.21
CA VAL A 58 -9.20 -1.38 3.14
C VAL A 58 -9.60 -0.95 1.73
N SER A 59 -9.05 -1.62 0.71
CA SER A 59 -9.18 -1.23 -0.70
C SER A 59 -10.64 -1.14 -1.15
N TRP A 60 -11.49 -2.05 -0.66
CA TRP A 60 -12.91 -2.12 -1.01
C TRP A 60 -13.68 -0.85 -0.63
N THR A 61 -13.49 -0.36 0.59
CA THR A 61 -14.21 0.81 1.13
C THR A 61 -13.55 2.11 0.69
N LEU A 62 -12.22 2.11 0.48
CA LEU A 62 -11.49 3.29 0.01
C LEU A 62 -11.66 3.56 -1.50
N TRP A 63 -12.13 2.58 -2.28
CA TRP A 63 -12.23 2.67 -3.75
C TRP A 63 -12.84 3.99 -4.26
N PRO A 64 -14.01 4.46 -3.80
CA PRO A 64 -14.62 5.67 -4.34
C PRO A 64 -13.77 6.93 -4.13
N GLY A 65 -12.90 6.93 -3.12
CA GLY A 65 -11.96 8.02 -2.85
C GLY A 65 -10.66 7.92 -3.63
N ALA A 66 -10.21 6.70 -3.93
CA ALA A 66 -8.98 6.43 -4.68
C ALA A 66 -9.19 6.49 -6.21
N PHE A 67 -10.37 6.06 -6.69
CA PHE A 67 -10.74 6.03 -8.11
C PHE A 67 -12.14 6.64 -8.28
N PRO A 68 -12.29 7.97 -8.14
CA PRO A 68 -13.60 8.62 -8.18
C PRO A 68 -14.29 8.44 -9.53
N GLY A 69 -15.52 7.92 -9.53
CA GLY A 69 -16.31 7.71 -10.74
C GLY A 69 -15.98 6.42 -11.51
N GLU A 70 -14.96 5.67 -11.08
CA GLU A 70 -14.64 4.37 -11.68
C GLU A 70 -15.42 3.24 -10.99
N PRO A 71 -16.00 2.29 -11.75
CA PRO A 71 -16.66 1.14 -11.16
C PRO A 71 -15.65 0.30 -10.38
N ARG A 72 -16.04 -0.11 -9.17
CA ARG A 72 -15.21 -0.95 -8.32
C ARG A 72 -15.12 -2.36 -8.91
N PRO A 73 -13.92 -2.94 -9.11
CA PRO A 73 -13.77 -4.35 -9.49
C PRO A 73 -14.43 -5.29 -8.48
N GLU A 74 -14.95 -6.43 -8.95
CA GLU A 74 -15.55 -7.45 -8.09
C GLU A 74 -14.54 -8.05 -7.11
N ASN A 75 -13.31 -8.26 -7.57
CA ASN A 75 -12.22 -8.82 -6.78
C ASN A 75 -11.10 -7.80 -6.63
N ILE A 76 -11.01 -7.18 -5.45
CA ILE A 76 -9.92 -6.27 -5.12
C ILE A 76 -9.01 -6.93 -4.10
N ARG A 77 -7.72 -6.84 -4.34
CA ARG A 77 -6.71 -7.27 -3.38
C ARG A 77 -6.81 -6.42 -2.10
N CYS A 78 -7.06 -7.09 -0.99
CA CYS A 78 -7.11 -6.50 0.35
C CYS A 78 -6.05 -7.07 1.29
N PHE A 79 -5.19 -7.98 0.82
CA PHE A 79 -4.16 -8.60 1.64
C PHE A 79 -2.96 -8.98 0.79
N ARG A 80 -1.76 -8.78 1.36
CA ARG A 80 -0.49 -9.19 0.76
C ARG A 80 0.47 -9.74 1.80
N LYS A 81 1.24 -10.72 1.36
CA LYS A 81 2.45 -11.19 2.03
C LYS A 81 3.65 -10.80 1.17
N PHE A 82 4.69 -10.26 1.80
CA PHE A 82 6.00 -10.01 1.24
C PHE A 82 6.99 -10.91 1.96
N GLU A 83 7.70 -11.73 1.21
CA GLU A 83 8.72 -12.61 1.75
C GLU A 83 10.05 -11.88 1.83
N LYS A 84 10.77 -12.05 2.93
CA LYS A 84 12.14 -11.58 3.04
C LYS A 84 13.05 -12.50 2.22
N VAL A 85 13.54 -11.98 1.10
CA VAL A 85 14.54 -12.65 0.26
C VAL A 85 15.95 -12.21 0.67
N HIS A 86 16.88 -13.17 0.70
CA HIS A 86 18.27 -13.00 1.14
C HIS A 86 19.13 -12.33 0.08
#